data_AF-A0A8B6CFL8-F1
#
_entry.id   AF-A0A8B6CFL8-F1
#
_cell.length_a   1.000
_cell.length_b   1.000
_cell.length_c   1.000
_cell.angle_alpha   90.00
_cell.angle_beta   90.00
_cell.angle_gamma   90.00
#
_symmetry.space_group_name_H-M   'P 1'
#
loop_
_entity.id
_entity.type
_entity.pdbx_description
1 polymer ?
#
loop_
_entity_poly.entity_id
_entity_poly.type
_entity_poly.pdbx_seq_one_letter_code
_entity_poly.pdbx_strand_id
1 'polypeptide(L)'
;MPFTDSFLDGLLTEGVDNDGHKPRRPITYDDMRSIADYASRHFGTEYEVGPSGDGMVSGSQSTVSMADMVWSDIGTIQPKSRSYYNNTDVSRTIDGSPQVTKMTDTEKNTMKNMRKEIQQQQEVRRIDELKEEVAFWQGRYLECQEQMEAFLNQREIVTFHDGRYTDIIREVYMELMCMRVGAKNVSKIIKTVMEKITGMTPQRLPGSTFAKYMLLEARSVALVHLKEEIQASEGNITVGPDGTTKFGHHYDAISISLSGKTMCMGMRDMAGGDAEAYRKLLEGIITEMTVGLSEQANKTLSLWESLVHSGEKVGAPTLPGGYSIPGESGTTRLVRTVCKAVQDRRWEKAGKPLQFRDFLHTQGQVKEVPIASFKGNRFNILFHNATGVYYLLNDLLAFAEEHKADNRLFTAVNADLSVLEFQAGARPLGILSKLVTGPMWRFMEENGHAREDSREQRQRYVERLADIRQQRQEALAMKREKKEAKGQRDREKKEELTQKIQEVGGLWKTPSKTDTQLSSLESGQRVKALQTQFTFRRYVLGTPNTGKILNVMAGGKYLSAEKLTTNLKCVIRQAEDDREERQAVHQVSGQV
;
A
#
# COMPACT_ATOMS: atom_id res chain seq x y z
N MET A 1 -34.30 -17.70 2.26
CA MET A 1 -33.28 -18.75 2.53
C MET A 1 -32.05 -18.06 3.09
N PRO A 2 -31.60 -18.37 4.32
CA PRO A 2 -30.37 -17.79 4.83
C PRO A 2 -29.19 -18.63 4.34
N PHE A 3 -28.28 -18.01 3.58
CA PHE A 3 -26.96 -18.57 3.34
C PHE A 3 -26.11 -18.27 4.57
N THR A 4 -25.65 -19.32 5.23
CA THR A 4 -24.75 -19.24 6.39
C THR A 4 -23.33 -18.86 5.95
N ASP A 5 -22.65 -18.08 6.80
CA ASP A 5 -21.28 -17.56 6.65
C ASP A 5 -20.16 -18.62 6.51
N SER A 6 -20.48 -19.91 6.40
CA SER A 6 -19.49 -21.01 6.41
C SER A 6 -18.69 -21.15 5.11
N PHE A 7 -19.11 -20.55 4.01
CA PHE A 7 -18.39 -20.67 2.73
C PHE A 7 -17.17 -19.74 2.64
N LEU A 8 -17.17 -18.62 3.36
CA LEU A 8 -16.05 -17.67 3.37
C LEU A 8 -14.95 -18.06 4.36
N ASP A 9 -15.28 -18.75 5.45
CA ASP A 9 -14.29 -19.23 6.42
C ASP A 9 -13.39 -20.33 5.84
N GLY A 10 -13.90 -21.17 4.92
CA GLY A 10 -13.11 -22.21 4.25
C GLY A 10 -12.09 -21.68 3.21
N LEU A 11 -12.20 -20.42 2.78
CA LEU A 11 -11.27 -19.79 1.84
C LEU A 11 -10.08 -19.10 2.53
N LEU A 12 -10.14 -18.90 3.86
CA LEU A 12 -9.14 -18.17 4.64
C LEU A 12 -8.57 -18.95 5.83
N THR A 13 -9.03 -20.18 6.08
CA THR A 13 -8.47 -21.08 7.10
C THR A 13 -7.69 -22.22 6.43
N GLU A 14 -6.36 -22.14 6.60
CA GLU A 14 -5.35 -23.19 6.55
C GLU A 14 -5.39 -24.21 5.39
N GLY A 15 -4.43 -24.06 4.47
CA GLY A 15 -3.84 -25.21 3.79
C GLY A 15 -3.12 -26.08 4.82
N VAL A 16 -3.80 -27.13 5.27
CA VAL A 16 -3.16 -28.27 5.93
C VAL A 16 -2.35 -28.99 4.87
N ASP A 17 -1.04 -28.76 4.86
CA ASP A 17 -0.11 -29.53 4.05
C ASP A 17 -0.08 -30.98 4.55
N ASN A 18 -0.51 -31.92 3.70
CA ASN A 18 -0.48 -33.37 3.94
C ASN A 18 0.94 -33.97 3.80
N ASP A 19 1.99 -33.16 3.75
CA ASP A 19 3.36 -33.63 3.67
C ASP A 19 3.92 -33.77 5.08
N GLY A 20 3.99 -35.01 5.58
CA GLY A 20 4.42 -35.42 6.92
C GLY A 20 5.78 -34.87 7.37
N HIS A 21 5.83 -33.58 7.70
CA HIS A 21 6.94 -32.93 8.36
C HIS A 21 6.66 -32.85 9.87
N LYS A 22 7.64 -33.33 10.64
CA LYS A 22 7.60 -33.28 12.10
C LYS A 22 7.34 -31.84 12.58
N PRO A 23 6.58 -31.67 13.68
CA PRO A 23 6.28 -30.34 14.21
C PRO A 23 7.59 -29.59 14.50
N ARG A 24 7.67 -28.34 14.04
CA ARG A 24 8.80 -27.46 14.34
C ARG A 24 8.83 -27.21 15.86
N ARG A 25 10.01 -27.39 16.46
CA ARG A 25 10.21 -27.13 17.88
C ARG A 25 9.90 -25.66 18.20
N PRO A 26 9.33 -25.35 19.38
CA PRO A 26 9.08 -23.98 19.81
C PRO A 26 10.37 -23.16 19.78
N ILE A 27 10.24 -21.88 19.40
CA ILE A 27 11.32 -20.90 19.50
C ILE A 27 11.70 -20.80 20.98
N THR A 28 12.96 -21.08 21.30
CA THR A 28 13.44 -21.03 22.68
C THR A 28 13.88 -19.63 23.05
N TYR A 29 14.09 -19.40 24.35
CA TYR A 29 14.66 -18.15 24.85
C TYR A 29 16.05 -17.86 24.24
N ASP A 30 16.85 -18.90 23.99
CA ASP A 30 18.17 -18.77 23.37
C ASP A 30 18.09 -18.37 21.89
N ASP A 31 17.05 -18.84 21.17
CA ASP A 31 16.79 -18.40 19.80
C ASP A 31 16.45 -16.90 19.75
N MET A 32 15.66 -16.41 20.71
CA MET A 32 15.32 -14.98 20.81
C MET A 32 16.54 -14.12 21.21
N ARG A 33 17.39 -14.64 22.10
CA ARG A 33 18.64 -13.98 22.50
C ARG A 33 19.63 -13.87 21.34
N SER A 34 19.74 -14.92 20.53
CA SER A 34 20.58 -14.93 19.32
C SER A 34 20.10 -13.93 18.27
N ILE A 35 18.78 -13.77 18.11
CA ILE A 35 18.17 -12.77 17.22
C ILE A 35 18.40 -11.34 17.75
N ALA A 36 18.32 -11.13 19.05
CA ALA A 36 18.61 -9.84 19.68
C ALA A 36 20.11 -9.48 19.56
N ASP A 37 21.01 -10.44 19.76
CA ASP A 37 22.46 -10.25 19.57
C ASP A 37 22.82 -9.97 18.11
N TYR A 38 22.13 -10.61 17.16
CA TYR A 38 22.29 -10.32 15.74
C TYR A 38 21.84 -8.90 15.38
N ALA A 39 20.70 -8.45 15.92
CA ALA A 39 20.18 -7.10 15.71
C ALA A 39 21.10 -6.03 16.33
N SER A 40 21.61 -6.24 17.55
CA SER A 40 22.58 -5.34 18.17
C SER A 40 23.89 -5.23 17.37
N ARG A 41 24.34 -6.31 16.73
CA ARG A 41 25.57 -6.29 15.90
C ARG A 41 25.39 -5.58 14.55
N HIS A 42 24.18 -5.50 14.02
CA HIS A 42 23.94 -5.01 12.66
C HIS A 42 23.24 -3.65 12.61
N PHE A 43 22.65 -3.20 13.72
CA PHE A 43 21.88 -1.95 13.78
C PHE A 43 22.32 -1.01 14.92
N GLY A 44 23.49 -1.25 15.52
CA GLY A 44 24.05 -0.38 16.55
C GLY A 44 24.44 0.99 16.00
N THR A 45 23.76 2.03 16.45
CA THR A 45 24.18 3.44 16.37
C THR A 45 25.42 3.65 17.24
N GLU A 46 26.51 4.11 16.64
CA GLU A 46 27.72 4.56 17.33
C GLU A 46 27.38 5.77 18.22
N TYR A 47 27.60 5.64 19.53
CA TYR A 47 27.91 6.77 20.38
C TYR A 47 29.40 6.69 20.70
N GLU A 48 30.16 7.69 20.26
CA GLU A 48 31.54 7.90 20.65
C GLU A 48 31.59 8.13 22.17
N VAL A 49 32.24 7.22 22.89
CA VAL A 49 32.69 7.46 24.26
C VAL A 49 34.18 7.79 24.19
N GLY A 50 34.50 9.08 24.35
CA GLY A 50 35.86 9.57 24.55
C GLY A 50 36.46 9.07 25.87
N PRO A 51 37.80 9.03 25.99
CA PRO A 51 38.50 8.14 26.91
C PRO A 51 38.44 8.60 28.37
N SER A 52 38.36 7.57 29.21
CA SER A 52 38.56 7.53 30.66
C SER A 52 39.77 8.33 31.14
N GLY A 53 39.51 9.31 32.01
CA GLY A 53 40.48 9.90 32.92
C GLY A 53 40.18 9.51 34.36
N ASP A 54 41.16 8.89 35.02
CA ASP A 54 41.20 8.58 36.45
C ASP A 54 40.97 9.81 37.33
N GLY A 55 40.22 9.65 38.42
CA GLY A 55 40.11 10.66 39.46
C GLY A 55 39.11 10.31 40.56
N MET A 56 39.58 9.67 41.62
CA MET A 56 38.90 9.59 42.92
C MET A 56 38.48 10.98 43.43
N VAL A 57 37.19 11.20 43.73
CA VAL A 57 36.75 11.97 44.92
C VAL A 57 35.36 11.48 45.36
N SER A 58 35.25 11.18 46.65
CA SER A 58 34.04 10.88 47.42
C SER A 58 33.00 12.02 47.44
N GLY A 59 31.71 11.71 47.30
CA GLY A 59 30.67 12.69 47.64
C GLY A 59 29.24 12.24 47.35
N SER A 60 28.51 11.92 48.42
CA SER A 60 27.06 11.97 48.64
C SER A 60 26.10 11.84 47.43
N GLN A 61 25.31 10.77 47.49
CA GLN A 61 24.05 10.60 46.75
C GLN A 61 23.09 11.79 46.97
N SER A 62 22.64 12.41 45.88
CA SER A 62 21.33 13.04 45.80
C SER A 62 20.61 12.46 44.57
N THR A 63 19.44 11.86 44.80
CA THR A 63 18.58 11.34 43.75
C THR A 63 17.90 12.52 43.05
N VAL A 64 18.30 12.83 41.83
CA VAL A 64 17.58 13.75 40.95
C VAL A 64 16.46 12.98 40.26
N SER A 65 15.24 13.50 40.37
CA SER A 65 14.02 12.94 39.76
C SER A 65 14.04 13.15 38.26
N MET A 66 13.52 12.17 37.51
CA MET A 66 13.36 12.18 36.05
C MET A 66 12.54 13.36 35.51
N ALA A 67 11.87 14.12 36.39
CA ALA A 67 11.13 15.34 36.06
C ALA A 67 12.03 16.54 35.70
N ASP A 68 13.26 16.61 36.22
CA ASP A 68 14.18 17.74 35.97
C ASP A 68 14.89 17.64 34.62
N MET A 69 14.89 16.45 33.99
CA MET A 69 15.60 16.19 32.73
C MET A 69 14.76 16.50 31.47
N VAL A 70 13.46 16.77 31.61
CA VAL A 70 12.54 17.01 30.48
C VAL A 70 12.45 18.49 30.11
N TRP A 71 12.95 19.41 30.97
CA TRP A 71 12.89 20.84 30.72
C TRP A 71 14.02 21.41 29.85
N SER A 72 15.03 20.62 29.45
CA SER A 72 16.16 21.12 28.65
C SER A 72 15.98 21.06 27.13
N ASP A 73 15.00 20.32 26.60
CA ASP A 73 14.92 19.99 25.16
C ASP A 73 13.70 20.55 24.41
N ILE A 74 12.93 21.46 25.01
CA ILE A 74 11.92 22.22 24.27
C ILE A 74 12.63 23.42 23.61
N GLY A 75 12.81 23.28 22.30
CA GLY A 75 13.44 24.26 21.42
C GLY A 75 12.98 25.69 21.70
N THR A 76 13.98 26.57 21.79
CA THR A 76 13.81 28.01 21.92
C THR A 76 13.08 28.52 20.67
N ILE A 77 11.76 28.69 20.76
CA ILE A 77 11.01 29.51 19.82
C ILE A 77 11.46 30.94 20.08
N GLN A 78 12.45 31.41 19.33
CA GLN A 78 12.80 32.82 19.35
C GLN A 78 11.58 33.62 18.85
N PRO A 79 11.03 34.54 19.65
CA PRO A 79 10.01 35.44 19.15
C PRO A 79 10.61 36.25 18.00
N LYS A 80 9.87 36.28 16.88
CA LYS A 80 10.17 37.04 15.66
C LYS A 80 10.78 38.39 16.03
N SER A 81 11.98 38.62 15.51
CA SER A 81 12.75 39.85 15.62
C SER A 81 11.85 41.08 15.50
N ARG A 82 11.66 41.76 16.63
CA ARG A 82 11.21 43.15 16.64
C ARG A 82 12.28 43.93 15.88
N SER A 83 11.87 44.47 14.73
CA SER A 83 12.59 45.46 13.93
C SER A 83 13.31 46.45 14.84
N TYR A 84 14.63 46.28 14.98
CA TYR A 84 15.50 47.34 15.42
C TYR A 84 15.27 48.50 14.45
N TYR A 85 14.73 49.62 14.95
CA TYR A 85 14.90 50.88 14.27
C TYR A 85 16.41 51.12 14.23
N ASN A 86 17.01 50.77 13.09
CA ASN A 86 18.29 51.31 12.67
C ASN A 86 18.11 52.82 12.68
N ASN A 87 18.74 53.47 13.66
CA ASN A 87 19.00 54.90 13.60
C ASN A 87 19.97 55.08 12.42
N THR A 88 19.41 55.21 11.22
CA THR A 88 20.14 55.69 10.06
C THR A 88 20.69 57.05 10.42
N ASP A 89 22.01 57.06 10.50
CA ASP A 89 22.89 58.20 10.52
C ASP A 89 22.48 59.18 9.41
N VAL A 90 21.71 60.21 9.78
CA VAL A 90 21.49 61.39 8.95
C VAL A 90 22.40 62.48 9.51
N SER A 91 23.70 62.29 9.32
CA SER A 91 24.70 63.34 9.46
C SER A 91 24.60 64.27 8.24
N ARG A 92 23.54 65.10 8.20
CA ARG A 92 23.53 66.31 7.39
C ARG A 92 24.26 67.40 8.17
N THR A 93 25.46 67.71 7.71
CA THR A 93 26.21 68.92 8.04
C THR A 93 25.36 70.16 7.76
N ILE A 94 24.76 70.71 8.82
CA ILE A 94 24.31 72.09 8.85
C ILE A 94 25.34 72.83 9.69
N ASP A 95 26.21 73.55 9.00
CA ASP A 95 27.21 74.43 9.57
C ASP A 95 26.49 75.68 10.09
N GLY A 96 26.14 75.62 11.37
CA GLY A 96 25.42 76.69 12.06
C GLY A 96 25.69 76.55 13.55
N SER A 97 26.86 77.00 13.99
CA SER A 97 27.27 77.00 15.40
C SER A 97 26.21 77.75 16.23
N PRO A 98 25.40 77.06 17.04
CA PRO A 98 24.56 77.72 18.02
C PRO A 98 25.52 78.18 19.13
N GLN A 99 25.47 79.45 19.50
CA GLN A 99 26.15 79.89 20.72
C GLN A 99 25.63 79.03 21.89
N VAL A 100 26.49 78.14 22.39
CA VAL A 100 26.20 77.31 23.56
C VAL A 100 26.21 78.25 24.77
N THR A 101 25.05 78.81 25.09
CA THR A 101 24.78 79.41 26.40
C THR A 101 25.06 78.34 27.45
N LYS A 102 26.07 78.60 28.29
CA LYS A 102 26.46 77.71 29.39
C LYS A 102 25.23 77.51 30.29
N MET A 103 24.71 76.28 30.32
CA MET A 103 23.66 75.88 31.25
C MET A 103 24.04 76.29 32.67
N THR A 104 23.14 77.02 33.30
CA THR A 104 23.23 77.37 34.71
C THR A 104 23.18 76.11 35.57
N ASP A 105 23.80 76.11 36.75
CA ASP A 105 23.82 74.92 37.61
C ASP A 105 22.41 74.52 38.09
N THR A 106 21.48 75.48 38.14
CA THR A 106 20.06 75.23 38.36
C THR A 106 19.46 74.34 37.25
N GLU A 107 19.73 74.64 35.97
CA GLU A 107 19.24 73.82 34.84
C GLU A 107 19.84 72.42 34.83
N LYS A 108 21.10 72.26 35.25
CA LYS A 108 21.74 70.92 35.36
C LYS A 108 21.08 70.08 36.44
N ASN A 109 20.75 70.68 37.59
CA ASN A 109 20.05 70.01 38.67
C ASN A 109 18.62 69.64 38.26
N THR A 110 17.91 70.52 37.56
CA THR A 110 16.57 70.23 37.01
C THR A 110 16.62 69.08 36.01
N MET A 111 17.56 69.07 35.07
CA MET A 111 17.73 67.97 34.12
C MET A 111 18.11 66.65 34.80
N LYS A 112 18.93 66.68 35.85
CA LYS A 112 19.29 65.49 36.62
C LYS A 112 18.06 64.91 37.34
N ASN A 113 17.20 65.76 37.89
CA ASN A 113 15.96 65.34 38.53
C ASN A 113 14.96 64.78 37.51
N MET A 114 14.77 65.46 36.36
CA MET A 114 13.91 64.96 35.27
C MET A 114 14.39 63.61 34.72
N ARG A 115 15.71 63.40 34.57
CA ARG A 115 16.25 62.10 34.15
C ARG A 115 15.95 60.98 35.16
N LYS A 116 16.07 61.28 36.46
CA LYS A 116 15.70 60.32 37.51
C LYS A 116 14.21 60.00 37.47
N GLU A 117 13.35 61.00 37.28
CA GLU A 117 11.90 60.79 37.16
C GLU A 117 11.54 59.98 35.91
N ILE A 118 12.16 60.25 34.76
CA ILE A 118 11.96 59.47 33.53
C ILE A 118 12.41 58.02 33.74
N GLN A 119 13.59 57.82 34.34
CA GLN A 119 14.09 56.48 34.64
C GLN A 119 13.15 55.74 35.59
N GLN A 120 12.68 56.40 36.65
CA GLN A 120 11.73 55.81 37.60
C GLN A 120 10.39 55.46 36.92
N GLN A 121 9.89 56.32 36.03
CA GLN A 121 8.69 56.03 35.24
C GLN A 121 8.90 54.87 34.27
N GLN A 122 10.07 54.75 33.65
CA GLN A 122 10.43 53.62 32.79
C GLN A 122 10.51 52.32 33.58
N GLU A 123 11.12 52.33 34.77
CA GLU A 123 11.20 51.17 35.65
C GLU A 123 9.81 50.72 36.13
N VAL A 124 8.93 51.66 36.51
CA VAL A 124 7.53 51.34 36.88
C VAL A 124 6.79 50.70 35.70
N ARG A 125 6.86 51.29 34.50
CA ARG A 125 6.25 50.69 33.30
C ARG A 125 6.80 49.29 33.02
N ARG A 126 8.11 49.09 33.18
CA ARG A 126 8.74 47.78 32.96
C ARG A 126 8.29 46.75 33.98
N ILE A 127 8.12 47.15 35.24
CA ILE A 127 7.58 46.29 36.30
C ILE A 127 6.13 45.90 35.96
N ASP A 128 5.31 46.83 35.50
CA ASP A 128 3.92 46.54 35.14
C ASP A 128 3.82 45.59 33.93
N GLU A 129 4.64 45.80 32.90
CA GLU A 129 4.76 44.86 31.76
C GLU A 129 5.18 43.45 32.22
N LEU A 130 6.18 43.35 33.10
CA LEU A 130 6.64 42.05 33.61
C LEU A 130 5.58 41.37 34.48
N LYS A 131 4.78 42.14 35.24
CA LYS A 131 3.66 41.59 36.02
C LYS A 131 2.57 41.03 35.11
N GLU A 132 2.24 41.73 34.02
CA GLU A 132 1.30 41.24 33.02
C GLU A 132 1.81 39.96 32.35
N GLU A 133 3.10 39.91 32.00
CA GLU A 133 3.74 38.72 31.42
C GLU A 133 3.75 37.53 32.38
N VAL A 134 4.09 37.75 33.66
CA VAL A 134 4.03 36.70 34.70
C VAL A 134 2.60 36.20 34.90
N ALA A 135 1.62 37.10 34.96
CA ALA A 135 0.21 36.72 35.09
C ALA A 135 -0.28 35.90 33.89
N PHE A 136 0.12 36.27 32.67
CA PHE A 136 -0.17 35.50 31.46
C PHE A 136 0.41 34.08 31.52
N TRP A 137 1.69 33.94 31.88
CA TRP A 137 2.34 32.63 31.97
C TRP A 137 1.80 31.77 33.12
N GLN A 138 1.44 32.38 34.26
CA GLN A 138 0.78 31.66 35.36
C GLN A 138 -0.59 31.13 34.95
N GLY A 139 -1.37 31.91 34.18
CA GLY A 139 -2.64 31.45 33.62
C GLY A 139 -2.46 30.26 32.66
N ARG A 140 -1.49 30.34 31.75
CA ARG A 140 -1.13 29.26 30.82
C ARG A 140 -0.66 28.00 31.54
N TYR A 141 0.16 28.15 32.59
CA TYR A 141 0.63 27.03 33.40
C TYR A 141 -0.53 26.31 34.09
N LEU A 142 -1.46 27.07 34.69
CA LEU A 142 -2.65 26.50 35.34
C LEU A 142 -3.56 25.77 34.34
N GLU A 143 -3.80 26.36 33.16
CA GLU A 143 -4.56 25.73 32.06
C GLU A 143 -3.92 24.39 31.63
N CYS A 144 -2.59 24.34 31.47
CA CYS A 144 -1.89 23.10 31.15
C CYS A 144 -1.95 22.08 32.29
N GLN A 145 -1.87 22.52 33.55
CA GLN A 145 -1.98 21.64 34.71
C GLN A 145 -3.38 21.00 34.79
N GLU A 146 -4.44 21.79 34.59
CA GLU A 146 -5.82 21.30 34.56
C GLU A 146 -6.04 20.29 33.42
N GLN A 147 -5.49 20.55 32.23
CA GLN A 147 -5.54 19.60 31.11
C GLN A 147 -4.79 18.30 31.42
N MET A 148 -3.64 18.39 32.07
CA MET A 148 -2.84 17.22 32.45
C MET A 148 -3.54 16.40 33.54
N GLU A 149 -4.12 17.04 34.56
CA GLU A 149 -4.92 16.36 35.59
C GLU A 149 -6.18 15.73 34.99
N ALA A 150 -6.87 16.41 34.08
CA ALA A 150 -8.00 15.84 33.35
C ALA A 150 -7.58 14.60 32.54
N PHE A 151 -6.42 14.66 31.87
CA PHE A 151 -5.86 13.53 31.13
C PHE A 151 -5.47 12.36 32.04
N LEU A 152 -4.82 12.62 33.17
CA LEU A 152 -4.43 11.59 34.14
C LEU A 152 -5.63 10.93 34.83
N ASN A 153 -6.71 11.70 35.04
CA ASN A 153 -7.94 11.18 35.64
C ASN A 153 -8.82 10.41 34.63
N GLN A 154 -8.57 10.57 33.33
CA GLN A 154 -9.32 9.88 32.29
C GLN A 154 -8.87 8.41 32.17
N ARG A 155 -9.59 7.49 32.81
CA ARG A 155 -9.31 6.04 32.75
C ARG A 155 -9.69 5.37 31.43
N GLU A 156 -10.57 6.02 30.65
CA GLU A 156 -11.09 5.48 29.40
C GLU A 156 -10.81 6.41 28.22
N ILE A 157 -10.27 5.83 27.15
CA ILE A 157 -10.04 6.56 25.89
C ILE A 157 -11.27 6.39 25.01
N VAL A 158 -11.83 7.53 24.63
CA VAL A 158 -12.95 7.61 23.70
C VAL A 158 -12.42 7.23 22.32
N THR A 159 -12.81 6.04 21.88
CA THR A 159 -12.38 5.43 20.62
C THR A 159 -13.50 5.40 19.58
N PHE A 160 -14.73 5.68 20.01
CA PHE A 160 -15.93 5.62 19.19
C PHE A 160 -16.93 6.70 19.66
N HIS A 161 -17.31 7.61 18.77
CA HIS A 161 -18.33 8.64 19.03
C HIS A 161 -19.21 8.80 17.79
N ASP A 162 -20.50 9.12 18.00
CA ASP A 162 -21.47 9.39 16.92
C ASP A 162 -21.55 8.29 15.83
N GLY A 163 -21.42 7.03 16.26
CA GLY A 163 -21.48 5.88 15.35
C GLY A 163 -20.21 5.68 14.52
N ARG A 164 -19.12 6.40 14.80
CA ARG A 164 -17.86 6.35 14.05
C ARG A 164 -16.66 6.15 15.00
N TYR A 165 -15.63 5.49 14.50
CA TYR A 165 -14.34 5.43 15.20
C TYR A 165 -13.60 6.76 15.00
N THR A 166 -12.90 7.21 16.05
CA THR A 166 -12.07 8.43 15.96
C THR A 166 -11.00 8.28 14.89
N ASP A 167 -10.61 9.39 14.26
CA ASP A 167 -9.59 9.38 13.21
C ASP A 167 -8.24 8.86 13.74
N ILE A 168 -7.90 9.16 14.99
CA ILE A 168 -6.69 8.63 15.66
C ILE A 168 -6.70 7.10 15.68
N ILE A 169 -7.82 6.47 16.05
CA ILE A 169 -7.90 5.00 16.05
C ILE A 169 -7.83 4.45 14.63
N ARG A 170 -8.44 5.13 13.66
CA ARG A 170 -8.38 4.72 12.24
C ARG A 170 -6.94 4.76 11.72
N GLU A 171 -6.21 5.82 12.04
CA GLU A 171 -4.80 6.01 11.71
C GLU A 171 -3.93 4.91 12.31
N VAL A 172 -4.02 4.67 13.63
CA VAL A 172 -3.28 3.60 14.30
C VAL A 172 -3.56 2.22 13.68
N TYR A 173 -4.81 1.95 13.28
CA TYR A 173 -5.14 0.72 12.56
C TYR A 173 -4.44 0.62 11.20
N MET A 174 -4.47 1.70 10.42
CA MET A 174 -3.83 1.76 9.11
C MET A 174 -2.31 1.61 9.24
N GLU A 175 -1.69 2.28 10.19
CA GLU A 175 -0.25 2.20 10.46
C GLU A 175 0.18 0.79 10.86
N LEU A 176 -0.50 0.17 11.83
CA LEU A 176 -0.19 -1.19 12.25
C LEU A 176 -0.32 -2.18 11.09
N MET A 177 -1.34 -2.04 10.25
CA MET A 177 -1.48 -2.87 9.04
C MET A 177 -0.37 -2.61 8.02
N CYS A 178 0.11 -1.37 7.87
CA CYS A 178 1.28 -1.05 7.04
C CYS A 178 2.57 -1.68 7.60
N MET A 179 2.68 -1.82 8.93
CA MET A 179 3.73 -2.58 9.61
C MET A 179 3.53 -4.12 9.53
N ARG A 180 2.67 -4.59 8.62
CA ARG A 180 2.36 -6.01 8.38
C ARG A 180 1.69 -6.72 9.56
N VAL A 181 1.04 -5.98 10.46
CA VAL A 181 0.18 -6.58 11.48
C VAL A 181 -1.12 -7.04 10.82
N GLY A 182 -1.40 -8.34 10.90
CA GLY A 182 -2.66 -8.88 10.37
C GLY A 182 -3.88 -8.25 11.05
N ALA A 183 -4.90 -7.88 10.27
CA ALA A 183 -6.12 -7.19 10.75
C ALA A 183 -6.82 -7.87 11.95
N LYS A 184 -6.68 -9.20 12.09
CA LYS A 184 -7.20 -9.98 13.23
C LYS A 184 -6.48 -9.68 14.56
N ASN A 185 -5.24 -9.19 14.50
CA ASN A 185 -4.38 -8.95 15.66
C ASN A 185 -4.34 -7.48 16.09
N VAL A 186 -4.71 -6.54 15.20
CA VAL A 186 -4.58 -5.09 15.45
C VAL A 186 -5.29 -4.66 16.73
N SER A 187 -6.57 -5.06 16.90
CA SER A 187 -7.33 -4.75 18.12
C SER A 187 -6.66 -5.29 19.39
N LYS A 188 -6.12 -6.51 19.34
CA LYS A 188 -5.47 -7.14 20.50
C LYS A 188 -4.18 -6.43 20.85
N ILE A 189 -3.41 -6.01 19.85
CA ILE A 189 -2.15 -5.28 20.04
C ILE A 189 -2.43 -3.93 20.69
N ILE A 190 -3.36 -3.14 20.13
CA ILE A 190 -3.74 -1.84 20.70
C ILE A 190 -4.20 -2.02 22.15
N LYS A 191 -5.12 -2.95 22.40
CA LYS A 191 -5.60 -3.22 23.76
C LYS A 191 -4.45 -3.58 24.72
N THR A 192 -3.53 -4.44 24.29
CA THR A 192 -2.37 -4.85 25.12
C THR A 192 -1.42 -3.69 25.41
N VAL A 193 -1.11 -2.88 24.40
CA VAL A 193 -0.21 -1.72 24.53
C VAL A 193 -0.83 -0.68 25.46
N MET A 194 -2.10 -0.33 25.25
CA MET A 194 -2.81 0.64 26.08
C MET A 194 -2.91 0.16 27.53
N GLU A 195 -3.35 -1.07 27.77
CA GLU A 195 -3.49 -1.60 29.12
C GLU A 195 -2.16 -1.71 29.87
N LYS A 196 -1.09 -2.18 29.20
CA LYS A 196 0.19 -2.46 29.87
C LYS A 196 1.09 -1.23 30.03
N ILE A 197 1.07 -0.31 29.07
CA ILE A 197 1.95 0.87 29.09
C ILE A 197 1.26 2.04 29.80
N THR A 198 -0.02 2.27 29.51
CA THR A 198 -0.73 3.46 30.01
C THR A 198 -1.66 3.16 31.18
N GLY A 199 -1.98 1.88 31.44
CA GLY A 199 -3.01 1.51 32.41
C GLY A 199 -4.44 1.84 31.96
N MET A 200 -4.63 2.33 30.73
CA MET A 200 -5.93 2.72 30.19
C MET A 200 -6.55 1.60 29.35
N THR A 201 -7.87 1.46 29.44
CA THR A 201 -8.64 0.50 28.63
C THR A 201 -9.41 1.22 27.52
N PRO A 202 -9.18 0.90 26.23
CA PRO A 202 -9.97 1.48 25.14
C PRO A 202 -11.40 0.93 25.19
N GLN A 203 -12.41 1.81 25.05
CA GLN A 203 -13.82 1.40 25.10
C GLN A 203 -14.19 0.40 24.00
N ARG A 204 -14.07 0.80 22.73
CA ARG A 204 -14.49 0.00 21.58
C ARG A 204 -13.45 0.11 20.47
N LEU A 205 -12.90 -1.03 20.09
CA LEU A 205 -11.98 -1.11 18.96
C LEU A 205 -12.66 -1.67 17.71
N PRO A 206 -12.17 -1.31 16.51
CA PRO A 206 -12.61 -1.93 15.26
C PRO A 206 -12.41 -3.45 15.23
N GLY A 207 -13.44 -4.18 14.81
CA GLY A 207 -13.31 -5.60 14.50
C GLY A 207 -12.46 -5.84 13.24
N SER A 208 -11.98 -7.07 13.04
CA SER A 208 -11.10 -7.42 11.92
C SER A 208 -11.70 -7.10 10.54
N THR A 209 -13.02 -7.31 10.37
CA THR A 209 -13.74 -6.95 9.14
C THR A 209 -13.73 -5.45 8.90
N PHE A 210 -13.94 -4.65 9.94
CA PHE A 210 -13.94 -3.19 9.82
C PHE A 210 -12.53 -2.64 9.56
N ALA A 211 -11.50 -3.24 10.18
CA ALA A 211 -10.11 -2.94 9.88
C ALA A 211 -9.76 -3.19 8.40
N LYS A 212 -10.27 -4.28 7.81
CA LYS A 212 -10.11 -4.52 6.36
C LYS A 212 -10.78 -3.42 5.52
N TYR A 213 -11.95 -2.92 5.93
CA TYR A 213 -12.58 -1.78 5.24
C TYR A 213 -11.76 -0.50 5.36
N MET A 214 -11.20 -0.20 6.54
CA MET A 214 -10.27 0.93 6.71
C MET A 214 -9.08 0.83 5.75
N LEU A 215 -8.51 -0.37 5.57
CA LEU A 215 -7.41 -0.57 4.62
C LEU A 215 -7.84 -0.33 3.16
N LEU A 216 -9.05 -0.74 2.78
CA LEU A 216 -9.61 -0.46 1.45
C LEU A 216 -9.87 1.05 1.25
N GLU A 217 -10.33 1.75 2.27
CA GLU A 217 -10.48 3.21 2.28
C GLU A 217 -9.12 3.90 2.13
N ALA A 218 -8.13 3.51 2.94
CA ALA A 218 -6.75 4.02 2.88
C ALA A 218 -6.14 3.81 1.48
N ARG A 219 -6.36 2.62 0.91
CA ARG A 219 -5.96 2.31 -0.47
C ARG A 219 -6.63 3.24 -1.47
N SER A 220 -7.92 3.52 -1.30
CA SER A 220 -8.65 4.43 -2.20
C SER A 220 -8.10 5.85 -2.11
N VAL A 221 -7.78 6.33 -0.90
CA VAL A 221 -7.12 7.62 -0.69
C VAL A 221 -5.74 7.65 -1.33
N ALA A 222 -4.93 6.58 -1.17
CA ALA A 222 -3.62 6.47 -1.80
C ALA A 222 -3.70 6.51 -3.34
N LEU A 223 -4.71 5.88 -3.94
CA LEU A 223 -4.95 5.94 -5.38
C LEU A 223 -5.36 7.34 -5.85
N VAL A 224 -6.13 8.08 -5.05
CA VAL A 224 -6.47 9.49 -5.34
C VAL A 224 -5.22 10.36 -5.27
N HIS A 225 -4.40 10.23 -4.22
CA HIS A 225 -3.14 10.96 -4.09
C HIS A 225 -2.19 10.65 -5.27
N LEU A 226 -2.04 9.36 -5.62
CA LEU A 226 -1.26 8.95 -6.80
C LEU A 226 -1.78 9.61 -8.08
N LYS A 227 -3.10 9.70 -8.26
CA LYS A 227 -3.69 10.36 -9.42
C LYS A 227 -3.35 11.86 -9.42
N GLU A 228 -3.47 12.54 -8.29
CA GLU A 228 -3.12 13.97 -8.17
C GLU A 228 -1.65 14.20 -8.54
N GLU A 229 -0.75 13.35 -8.05
CA GLU A 229 0.68 13.42 -8.36
C GLU A 229 0.98 13.17 -9.84
N ILE A 230 0.30 12.19 -10.45
CA ILE A 230 0.37 11.94 -11.91
C ILE A 230 -0.10 13.16 -12.70
N GLN A 231 -1.20 13.78 -12.28
CA GLN A 231 -1.78 14.95 -12.97
C GLN A 231 -0.95 16.22 -12.79
N ALA A 232 -0.31 16.38 -11.63
CA ALA A 232 0.57 17.51 -11.33
C ALA A 232 1.95 17.38 -11.99
N SER A 233 2.33 16.18 -12.45
CA SER A 233 3.61 15.95 -13.10
C SER A 233 3.61 16.51 -14.52
N GLU A 234 4.47 17.50 -14.78
CA GLU A 234 4.70 18.05 -16.12
C GLU A 234 5.73 17.24 -16.94
N GLY A 235 6.18 16.09 -16.43
CA GLY A 235 7.26 15.29 -17.00
C GLY A 235 6.82 13.97 -17.63
N ASN A 236 7.79 13.27 -18.22
CA ASN A 236 7.59 11.91 -18.69
C ASN A 236 7.30 10.99 -17.50
N ILE A 237 6.16 10.29 -17.58
CA ILE A 237 5.76 9.29 -16.59
C ILE A 237 6.34 7.95 -17.03
N THR A 238 7.12 7.32 -16.17
CA THR A 238 7.67 5.97 -16.44
C THR A 238 6.93 4.95 -15.60
N VAL A 239 6.46 3.87 -16.24
CA VAL A 239 5.81 2.74 -15.55
C VAL A 239 6.85 1.63 -15.38
N GLY A 240 7.08 1.20 -14.15
CA GLY A 240 8.01 0.13 -13.79
C GLY A 240 7.29 -1.06 -13.16
N PRO A 241 7.05 -2.15 -13.92
CA PRO A 241 6.58 -3.41 -13.34
C PRO A 241 7.73 -4.13 -12.61
N ASP A 242 7.47 -4.61 -11.40
CA ASP A 242 8.37 -5.42 -10.58
C ASP A 242 7.71 -6.78 -10.25
N GLY A 243 7.96 -7.74 -11.13
CA GLY A 243 7.41 -9.09 -11.06
C GLY A 243 8.27 -10.03 -10.21
N THR A 244 7.65 -10.74 -9.26
CA THR A 244 8.30 -11.78 -8.46
C THR A 244 7.50 -13.08 -8.45
N THR A 245 8.18 -14.21 -8.29
CA THR A 245 7.52 -15.52 -8.17
C THR A 245 7.84 -16.13 -6.81
N LYS A 246 6.81 -16.38 -5.99
CA LYS A 246 6.99 -16.96 -4.66
C LYS A 246 5.94 -18.02 -4.39
N PHE A 247 6.38 -19.19 -3.93
CA PHE A 247 5.49 -20.33 -3.61
C PHE A 247 4.56 -20.73 -4.77
N GLY A 248 5.03 -20.59 -6.01
CA GLY A 248 4.23 -20.88 -7.21
C GLY A 248 3.18 -19.81 -7.55
N HIS A 249 3.19 -18.66 -6.86
CA HIS A 249 2.41 -17.47 -7.23
C HIS A 249 3.29 -16.44 -7.92
N HIS A 250 2.74 -15.81 -8.97
CA HIS A 250 3.39 -14.72 -9.69
C HIS A 250 2.77 -13.42 -9.19
N TYR A 251 3.54 -12.62 -8.48
CA TYR A 251 3.11 -11.30 -8.06
C TYR A 251 3.77 -10.27 -8.96
N ASP A 252 3.07 -9.17 -9.22
CA ASP A 252 3.68 -8.01 -9.85
C ASP A 252 3.22 -6.74 -9.16
N ALA A 253 4.18 -5.87 -8.91
CA ALA A 253 3.98 -4.55 -8.36
C ALA A 253 4.20 -3.53 -9.47
N ILE A 254 3.18 -2.75 -9.78
CA ILE A 254 3.32 -1.66 -10.75
C ILE A 254 3.71 -0.40 -9.97
N SER A 255 4.89 0.12 -10.30
CA SER A 255 5.35 1.42 -9.83
C SER A 255 5.27 2.46 -10.94
N ILE A 256 5.05 3.71 -10.56
CA ILE A 256 5.16 4.87 -11.43
C ILE A 256 6.27 5.75 -10.89
N SER A 257 7.22 6.09 -11.76
CA SER A 257 8.23 7.10 -11.51
C SER A 257 7.82 8.41 -12.19
N LEU A 258 7.68 9.43 -11.36
CA LEU A 258 7.51 10.84 -11.70
C LEU A 258 8.86 11.55 -11.48
N SER A 259 9.01 12.80 -11.95
CA SER A 259 10.24 13.60 -11.78
C SER A 259 10.67 13.70 -10.31
N GLY A 260 11.60 12.82 -9.88
CA GLY A 260 12.16 12.79 -8.53
C GLY A 260 11.39 11.94 -7.51
N LYS A 261 10.30 11.26 -7.87
CA LYS A 261 9.50 10.44 -6.95
C LYS A 261 9.01 9.17 -7.60
N THR A 262 9.08 8.05 -6.89
CA THR A 262 8.50 6.77 -7.32
C THR A 262 7.37 6.37 -6.38
N MET A 263 6.23 6.00 -6.93
CA MET A 263 5.04 5.60 -6.18
C MET A 263 4.57 4.22 -6.64
N CYS A 264 4.13 3.38 -5.71
CA CYS A 264 3.55 2.08 -6.06
C CYS A 264 2.05 2.24 -6.33
N MET A 265 1.60 1.90 -7.55
CA MET A 265 0.18 1.87 -7.90
C MET A 265 -0.55 0.71 -7.23
N GLY A 266 0.15 -0.41 -7.05
CA GLY A 266 -0.37 -1.59 -6.39
C GLY A 266 0.37 -2.85 -6.76
N MET A 267 0.18 -3.88 -5.94
CA MET A 267 0.70 -5.23 -6.15
C MET A 267 -0.44 -6.23 -6.28
N ARG A 268 -0.35 -7.17 -7.22
CA ARG A 268 -1.38 -8.18 -7.50
C ARG A 268 -0.77 -9.54 -7.82
N ASP A 269 -1.53 -10.60 -7.54
CA ASP A 269 -1.26 -11.95 -8.06
C ASP A 269 -1.71 -12.03 -9.52
N MET A 270 -0.90 -12.69 -10.35
CA MET A 270 -1.04 -12.86 -11.79
C MET A 270 -1.03 -14.34 -12.16
N ALA A 271 -1.62 -14.66 -13.31
CA ALA A 271 -1.68 -16.03 -13.80
C ALA A 271 -0.34 -16.56 -14.30
N GLY A 272 0.46 -15.67 -14.88
CA GLY A 272 1.78 -15.97 -15.42
C GLY A 272 2.60 -14.70 -15.58
N GLY A 273 3.81 -14.84 -16.12
CA GLY A 273 4.71 -13.72 -16.45
C GLY A 273 4.72 -13.38 -17.94
N ASP A 274 3.62 -13.61 -18.66
CA ASP A 274 3.52 -13.21 -20.08
C ASP A 274 3.02 -11.77 -20.23
N ALA A 275 3.28 -11.16 -21.40
CA ALA A 275 2.96 -9.75 -21.65
C ALA A 275 1.46 -9.42 -21.54
N GLU A 276 0.58 -10.37 -21.82
CA GLU A 276 -0.87 -10.18 -21.75
C GLU A 276 -1.34 -10.13 -20.29
N ALA A 277 -0.75 -10.94 -19.41
CA ALA A 277 -0.99 -10.87 -17.97
C ALA A 277 -0.59 -9.49 -17.39
N TYR A 278 0.56 -8.95 -17.81
CA TYR A 278 1.00 -7.60 -17.42
C TYR A 278 0.06 -6.50 -17.93
N ARG A 279 -0.38 -6.57 -19.19
CA ARG A 279 -1.34 -5.60 -19.76
C ARG A 279 -2.66 -5.56 -18.98
N LYS A 280 -3.25 -6.74 -18.74
CA LYS A 280 -4.51 -6.88 -17.98
C LYS A 280 -4.38 -6.38 -16.55
N LEU A 281 -3.22 -6.61 -15.92
CA LEU A 281 -2.94 -6.09 -14.59
C LEU A 281 -2.96 -4.55 -14.58
N LEU A 282 -2.24 -3.92 -15.51
CA LEU A 282 -2.16 -2.47 -15.62
C LEU A 282 -3.55 -1.85 -15.89
N GLU A 283 -4.31 -2.41 -16.82
CA GLU A 283 -5.68 -1.96 -17.12
C GLU A 283 -6.60 -2.03 -15.90
N GLY A 284 -6.51 -3.12 -15.13
CA GLY A 284 -7.28 -3.28 -13.89
C GLY A 284 -6.95 -2.20 -12.86
N ILE A 285 -5.66 -1.91 -12.66
CA ILE A 285 -5.22 -0.87 -11.71
C ILE A 285 -5.69 0.51 -12.15
N ILE A 286 -5.54 0.85 -13.44
CA ILE A 286 -5.98 2.15 -14.00
C ILE A 286 -7.50 2.30 -13.87
N THR A 287 -8.27 1.24 -14.16
CA THR A 287 -9.72 1.25 -14.04
C THR A 287 -10.15 1.51 -12.60
N GLU A 288 -9.52 0.85 -11.62
CA GLU A 288 -9.80 1.08 -10.20
C GLU A 288 -9.55 2.54 -9.77
N MET A 289 -8.54 3.23 -10.33
CA MET A 289 -8.28 4.65 -10.05
C MET A 289 -9.41 5.58 -10.51
N THR A 290 -10.27 5.13 -11.42
CA THR A 290 -11.40 5.93 -11.91
C THR A 290 -12.67 5.77 -11.06
N VAL A 291 -12.76 4.69 -10.28
CA VAL A 291 -13.85 4.39 -9.34
C VAL A 291 -13.66 5.22 -8.06
N GLY A 292 -14.26 6.41 -8.02
CA GLY A 292 -14.15 7.35 -6.89
C GLY A 292 -14.29 8.82 -7.31
N LEU A 293 -14.24 9.09 -8.61
CA LEU A 293 -14.33 10.44 -9.16
C LEU A 293 -15.62 11.17 -8.77
N SER A 294 -16.76 10.47 -8.76
CA SER A 294 -18.05 11.06 -8.38
C SER A 294 -18.12 11.42 -6.89
N GLU A 295 -17.51 10.60 -6.03
CA GLU A 295 -17.47 10.84 -4.59
C GLU A 295 -16.58 12.05 -4.27
N GLN A 296 -15.41 12.13 -4.92
CA GLN A 296 -14.54 13.30 -4.77
C GLN A 296 -15.18 14.56 -5.32
N ALA A 297 -15.81 14.51 -6.50
CA ALA A 297 -16.53 15.64 -7.05
C ALA A 297 -17.62 16.14 -6.09
N ASN A 298 -18.38 15.22 -5.47
CA ASN A 298 -19.36 15.56 -4.47
C ASN A 298 -18.74 16.23 -3.23
N LYS A 299 -17.63 15.70 -2.68
CA LYS A 299 -16.95 16.30 -1.53
C LYS A 299 -16.39 17.69 -1.84
N THR A 300 -15.77 17.87 -3.00
CA THR A 300 -15.24 19.15 -3.45
C THR A 300 -16.36 20.18 -3.59
N LEU A 301 -17.50 19.79 -4.18
CA LEU A 301 -18.67 20.65 -4.27
C LEU A 301 -19.26 20.98 -2.89
N SER A 302 -19.37 20.01 -1.98
CA SER A 302 -19.85 20.25 -0.62
C SER A 302 -18.95 21.24 0.12
N LEU A 303 -17.63 21.12 -0.02
CA LEU A 303 -16.68 22.05 0.58
C LEU A 303 -16.84 23.45 -0.02
N TRP A 304 -16.89 23.56 -1.34
CA TRP A 304 -17.06 24.84 -2.03
C TRP A 304 -18.39 25.52 -1.66
N GLU A 305 -19.51 24.81 -1.67
CA GLU A 305 -20.83 25.32 -1.27
C GLU A 305 -20.83 25.76 0.20
N SER A 306 -20.20 24.99 1.09
CA SER A 306 -20.05 25.35 2.49
C SER A 306 -19.26 26.66 2.67
N LEU A 307 -18.21 26.86 1.87
CA LEU A 307 -17.43 28.10 1.87
C LEU A 307 -18.24 29.29 1.34
N VAL A 308 -19.00 29.11 0.26
CA VAL A 308 -19.79 30.20 -0.34
C VAL A 308 -20.98 30.59 0.54
N HIS A 309 -21.64 29.61 1.17
CA HIS A 309 -22.82 29.84 2.02
C HIS A 309 -22.49 29.95 3.51
N SER A 310 -21.21 29.98 3.90
CA SER A 310 -20.78 30.02 5.32
C SER A 310 -21.43 28.92 6.19
N GLY A 311 -21.66 27.75 5.61
CA GLY A 311 -22.32 26.61 6.26
C GLY A 311 -23.85 26.74 6.42
N GLU A 312 -24.46 27.82 5.92
CA GLU A 312 -25.91 27.98 5.95
C GLU A 312 -26.61 26.97 5.03
N LYS A 313 -27.81 26.55 5.45
CA LYS A 313 -28.66 25.69 4.62
C LYS A 313 -29.31 26.55 3.54
N VAL A 314 -29.12 26.21 2.27
CA VAL A 314 -29.76 26.84 1.12
C VAL A 314 -30.44 25.81 0.21
N GLY A 315 -31.43 26.25 -0.57
CA GLY A 315 -32.21 25.41 -1.48
C GLY A 315 -33.24 24.54 -0.77
N ALA A 316 -33.47 23.32 -1.24
CA ALA A 316 -34.51 22.41 -0.72
C ALA A 316 -34.49 22.17 0.82
N PRO A 317 -33.34 22.12 1.52
CA PRO A 317 -33.29 21.96 2.98
C PRO A 317 -33.90 23.10 3.79
N THR A 318 -34.15 24.28 3.20
CA THR A 318 -34.85 25.38 3.89
C THR A 318 -36.36 25.21 3.90
N LEU A 319 -36.89 24.32 3.05
CA LEU A 319 -38.32 24.06 2.97
C LEU A 319 -38.80 23.21 4.16
N PRO A 320 -40.05 23.40 4.62
CA PRO A 320 -40.66 22.52 5.63
C PRO A 320 -40.69 21.06 5.16
N GLY A 321 -39.99 20.18 5.89
CA GLY A 321 -39.83 18.78 5.51
C GLY A 321 -38.81 18.53 4.40
N GLY A 322 -37.99 19.53 4.06
CA GLY A 322 -36.86 19.40 3.15
C GLY A 322 -35.87 18.35 3.63
N TYR A 323 -35.57 17.37 2.77
CA TYR A 323 -34.65 16.28 3.08
C TYR A 323 -33.33 16.47 2.33
N SER A 324 -32.22 16.45 3.06
CA SER A 324 -30.87 16.34 2.51
C SER A 324 -30.24 15.03 2.96
N ILE A 325 -29.54 14.37 2.06
CA ILE A 325 -28.70 13.23 2.42
C ILE A 325 -27.44 13.78 3.11
N PRO A 326 -27.06 13.27 4.30
CA PRO A 326 -25.82 13.70 4.95
C PRO A 326 -24.60 13.46 4.06
N GLY A 327 -23.76 14.48 3.88
CA GLY A 327 -22.56 14.42 3.04
C GLY A 327 -22.81 14.61 1.54
N GLU A 328 -24.03 14.87 1.11
CA GLU A 328 -24.36 15.21 -0.28
C GLU A 328 -24.28 16.74 -0.49
N SER A 329 -23.55 17.18 -1.51
CA SER A 329 -23.57 18.58 -1.97
C SER A 329 -24.94 18.97 -2.51
N GLY A 330 -25.30 20.24 -2.38
CA GLY A 330 -26.51 20.81 -2.97
C GLY A 330 -26.55 20.67 -4.49
N THR A 331 -25.40 20.78 -5.17
CA THR A 331 -25.26 20.48 -6.61
C THR A 331 -25.60 19.02 -6.92
N THR A 332 -25.01 18.05 -6.20
CA THR A 332 -25.33 16.62 -6.41
C THR A 332 -26.79 16.34 -6.10
N ARG A 333 -27.33 16.95 -5.04
CA ARG A 333 -28.74 16.85 -4.66
C ARG A 333 -29.64 17.39 -5.77
N LEU A 334 -29.36 18.57 -6.32
CA LEU A 334 -30.06 19.18 -7.45
C LEU A 334 -30.11 18.21 -8.63
N VAL A 335 -28.95 17.69 -9.03
CA VAL A 335 -28.87 16.75 -10.16
C VAL A 335 -29.73 15.52 -9.87
N ARG A 336 -29.63 14.94 -8.67
CA ARG A 336 -30.39 13.76 -8.27
C ARG A 336 -31.91 14.02 -8.22
N THR A 337 -32.35 15.16 -7.69
CA THR A 337 -33.78 15.50 -7.55
C THR A 337 -34.40 15.83 -8.89
N VAL A 338 -33.71 16.57 -9.76
CA VAL A 338 -34.14 16.79 -11.15
C VAL A 338 -34.31 15.45 -11.87
N CYS A 339 -33.31 14.56 -11.79
CA CYS A 339 -33.42 13.24 -12.42
C CYS A 339 -34.64 12.44 -11.92
N LYS A 340 -35.02 12.60 -10.64
CA LYS A 340 -36.22 11.95 -10.10
C LYS A 340 -37.51 12.61 -10.59
N ALA A 341 -37.48 13.92 -10.85
CA ALA A 341 -38.64 14.71 -11.24
C ALA A 341 -39.00 14.53 -12.72
N VAL A 342 -38.01 14.46 -13.61
CA VAL A 342 -38.24 14.54 -15.06
C VAL A 342 -37.93 13.27 -15.86
N GLN A 343 -37.33 12.25 -15.24
CA GLN A 343 -36.96 11.01 -15.93
C GLN A 343 -37.95 9.87 -15.62
N ASP A 344 -38.27 9.07 -16.65
CA ASP A 344 -39.17 7.93 -16.55
C ASP A 344 -38.62 6.84 -15.60
N ARG A 345 -39.25 6.73 -14.43
CA ARG A 345 -39.12 5.57 -13.56
C ARG A 345 -40.44 4.82 -13.52
N ARG A 346 -40.37 3.49 -13.37
CA ARG A 346 -41.51 2.60 -13.05
C ARG A 346 -42.24 2.96 -11.73
N TRP A 347 -41.88 4.06 -11.07
CA TRP A 347 -42.51 4.56 -9.85
C TRP A 347 -42.84 6.04 -10.00
N GLU A 348 -43.91 6.29 -10.74
CA GLU A 348 -44.43 7.59 -11.17
C GLU A 348 -44.98 8.49 -10.04
N LYS A 349 -44.93 8.05 -8.78
CA LYS A 349 -45.72 8.67 -7.71
C LYS A 349 -45.41 10.15 -7.40
N ALA A 350 -44.28 10.69 -7.85
CA ALA A 350 -43.91 12.08 -7.57
C ALA A 350 -43.24 12.82 -8.75
N GLY A 351 -42.89 12.15 -9.84
CA GLY A 351 -42.30 12.78 -11.02
C GLY A 351 -43.35 13.14 -12.06
N LYS A 352 -42.97 13.98 -13.03
CA LYS A 352 -43.81 14.39 -14.17
C LYS A 352 -43.07 14.22 -15.51
N PRO A 353 -42.49 13.03 -15.81
CA PRO A 353 -41.62 12.84 -16.97
C PRO A 353 -42.33 13.04 -18.32
N LEU A 354 -43.55 12.53 -18.47
CA LEU A 354 -44.34 12.69 -19.71
C LEU A 354 -44.69 14.16 -19.96
N GLN A 355 -45.19 14.86 -18.94
CA GLN A 355 -45.54 16.28 -19.04
C GLN A 355 -44.32 17.15 -19.33
N PHE A 356 -43.15 16.84 -18.74
CA PHE A 356 -41.93 17.57 -19.05
C PHE A 356 -41.44 17.32 -20.48
N ARG A 357 -41.56 16.09 -20.98
CA ARG A 357 -41.25 15.78 -22.38
C ARG A 357 -42.17 16.53 -23.34
N ASP A 358 -43.47 16.57 -23.05
CA ASP A 358 -44.45 17.32 -23.84
C ASP A 358 -44.13 18.83 -23.80
N PHE A 359 -43.77 19.35 -22.62
CA PHE A 359 -43.30 20.73 -22.46
C PHE A 359 -42.09 21.03 -23.36
N LEU A 360 -41.04 20.19 -23.33
CA LEU A 360 -39.87 20.37 -24.19
C LEU A 360 -40.20 20.28 -25.70
N HIS A 361 -41.15 19.43 -26.08
CA HIS A 361 -41.64 19.35 -27.45
C HIS A 361 -42.36 20.63 -27.88
N THR A 362 -43.18 21.24 -27.02
CA THR A 362 -43.85 22.52 -27.32
C THR A 362 -42.87 23.68 -27.48
N GLN A 363 -41.76 23.66 -26.75
CA GLN A 363 -40.68 24.66 -26.88
C GLN A 363 -39.79 24.44 -28.12
N GLY A 364 -39.94 23.31 -28.82
CA GLY A 364 -39.18 22.99 -30.04
C GLY A 364 -37.69 22.69 -29.82
N GLN A 365 -37.25 22.50 -28.57
CA GLN A 365 -35.82 22.51 -28.24
C GLN A 365 -35.13 21.14 -28.32
N VAL A 366 -35.80 20.05 -27.91
CA VAL A 366 -35.14 18.74 -27.80
C VAL A 366 -36.09 17.58 -28.09
N LYS A 367 -35.63 16.60 -28.86
CA LYS A 367 -36.39 15.37 -29.16
C LYS A 367 -36.47 14.40 -27.99
N GLU A 368 -35.43 14.35 -27.17
CA GLU A 368 -35.31 13.46 -26.02
C GLU A 368 -34.68 14.22 -24.85
N VAL A 369 -35.09 13.92 -23.62
CA VAL A 369 -34.53 14.55 -22.43
C VAL A 369 -33.12 14.00 -22.19
N PRO A 370 -32.03 14.80 -22.27
CA PRO A 370 -30.64 14.35 -22.08
C PRO A 370 -30.29 14.09 -20.59
N ILE A 371 -31.19 13.46 -19.85
CA ILE A 371 -31.03 13.13 -18.43
C ILE A 371 -31.35 11.65 -18.23
N ALA A 372 -30.38 10.88 -17.76
CA ALA A 372 -30.54 9.48 -17.46
C ALA A 372 -31.08 9.24 -16.04
N SER A 373 -31.66 8.06 -15.80
CA SER A 373 -32.13 7.71 -14.46
C SER A 373 -30.96 7.72 -13.46
N PHE A 374 -31.11 8.45 -12.34
CA PHE A 374 -30.09 8.46 -11.27
C PHE A 374 -30.10 7.12 -10.49
N LYS A 375 -29.61 6.04 -11.12
CA LYS A 375 -29.71 4.66 -10.61
C LYS A 375 -28.33 4.09 -10.29
N GLY A 376 -27.88 4.35 -9.06
CA GLY A 376 -26.73 3.69 -8.44
C GLY A 376 -25.36 4.29 -8.74
N ASN A 377 -24.31 3.67 -8.16
CA ASN A 377 -22.89 4.09 -8.25
C ASN A 377 -22.26 3.87 -9.64
N ARG A 378 -22.93 4.21 -10.74
CA ARG A 378 -22.23 4.32 -12.03
C ARG A 378 -21.41 5.60 -11.97
N PHE A 379 -20.08 5.52 -12.04
CA PHE A 379 -19.20 6.68 -11.84
C PHE A 379 -19.53 7.86 -12.79
N ASN A 380 -20.06 7.60 -14.00
CA ASN A 380 -20.42 8.63 -14.99
C ASN A 380 -21.80 9.29 -14.72
N ILE A 381 -22.71 8.68 -13.95
CA ILE A 381 -24.12 9.11 -13.93
C ILE A 381 -24.29 10.54 -13.41
N LEU A 382 -23.52 10.91 -12.39
CA LEU A 382 -23.52 12.25 -11.82
C LEU A 382 -23.12 13.29 -12.87
N PHE A 383 -22.01 13.05 -13.56
CA PHE A 383 -21.46 13.96 -14.57
C PHE A 383 -22.38 14.07 -15.80
N HIS A 384 -22.86 12.93 -16.31
CA HIS A 384 -23.79 12.88 -17.43
C HIS A 384 -25.08 13.66 -17.13
N ASN A 385 -25.69 13.40 -15.97
CA ASN A 385 -26.93 14.07 -15.60
C ASN A 385 -26.71 15.55 -15.27
N ALA A 386 -25.58 15.93 -14.67
CA ALA A 386 -25.23 17.33 -14.47
C ALA A 386 -25.13 18.10 -15.79
N THR A 387 -24.60 17.46 -16.84
CA THR A 387 -24.60 18.01 -18.21
C THR A 387 -26.03 18.31 -18.68
N GLY A 388 -26.94 17.35 -18.53
CA GLY A 388 -28.34 17.49 -18.95
C GLY A 388 -29.09 18.56 -18.14
N VAL A 389 -28.88 18.60 -16.82
CA VAL A 389 -29.46 19.62 -15.94
C VAL A 389 -29.01 21.01 -16.33
N TYR A 390 -27.71 21.20 -16.56
CA TYR A 390 -27.16 22.50 -16.98
C TYR A 390 -27.65 22.91 -18.37
N TYR A 391 -27.73 21.96 -19.31
CA TYR A 391 -28.23 22.20 -20.66
C TYR A 391 -29.71 22.63 -20.68
N LEU A 392 -30.55 22.02 -19.83
CA LEU A 392 -31.99 22.31 -19.73
C LEU A 392 -32.35 23.31 -18.63
N LEU A 393 -31.39 24.09 -18.12
CA LEU A 393 -31.57 24.83 -16.86
C LEU A 393 -32.79 25.77 -16.90
N ASN A 394 -32.96 26.52 -17.99
CA ASN A 394 -34.06 27.47 -18.14
C ASN A 394 -35.42 26.76 -18.26
N ASP A 395 -35.47 25.67 -19.02
CA ASP A 395 -36.70 24.89 -19.21
C ASP A 395 -37.11 24.17 -17.93
N LEU A 396 -36.14 23.66 -17.17
CA LEU A 396 -36.35 23.05 -15.86
C LEU A 396 -36.88 24.07 -14.85
N LEU A 397 -36.33 25.30 -14.84
CA LEU A 397 -36.83 26.39 -13.99
C LEU A 397 -38.27 26.75 -14.34
N ALA A 398 -38.57 26.98 -15.62
CA ALA A 398 -39.91 27.32 -16.08
C ALA A 398 -40.94 26.21 -15.74
N PHE A 399 -40.60 24.96 -16.02
CA PHE A 399 -41.48 23.83 -15.74
C PHE A 399 -41.66 23.57 -14.25
N ALA A 400 -40.59 23.71 -13.45
CA ALA A 400 -40.68 23.54 -12.00
C ALA A 400 -41.48 24.67 -11.35
N GLU A 401 -41.45 25.89 -11.88
CA GLU A 401 -42.27 27.01 -11.42
C GLU A 401 -43.77 26.74 -11.64
N GLU A 402 -44.14 26.22 -12.81
CA GLU A 402 -45.52 25.86 -13.13
C GLU A 402 -46.08 24.77 -12.20
N HIS A 403 -45.24 23.82 -11.77
CA HIS A 403 -45.64 22.61 -11.05
C HIS A 403 -45.22 22.56 -9.58
N LYS A 404 -44.66 23.63 -9.01
CA LYS A 404 -44.22 23.62 -7.60
C LYS A 404 -45.38 23.62 -6.60
N ALA A 405 -46.55 24.12 -6.99
CA ALA A 405 -47.70 24.28 -6.09
C ALA A 405 -48.41 22.95 -5.79
N ASP A 406 -48.43 22.03 -6.76
CA ASP A 406 -49.15 20.76 -6.65
C ASP A 406 -48.22 19.57 -6.36
N ASN A 407 -46.89 19.75 -6.41
CA ASN A 407 -45.93 18.68 -6.24
C ASN A 407 -44.72 19.08 -5.39
N ARG A 408 -44.60 18.46 -4.20
CA ARG A 408 -43.50 18.66 -3.26
C ARG A 408 -42.11 18.41 -3.85
N LEU A 409 -41.98 17.48 -4.80
CA LEU A 409 -40.71 17.23 -5.47
C LEU A 409 -40.30 18.41 -6.34
N PHE A 410 -41.25 19.01 -7.09
CA PHE A 410 -40.97 20.20 -7.88
C PHE A 410 -40.77 21.44 -7.00
N THR A 411 -41.41 21.53 -5.82
CA THR A 411 -41.06 22.56 -4.84
C THR A 411 -39.59 22.48 -4.44
N ALA A 412 -39.09 21.28 -4.12
CA ALA A 412 -37.69 21.08 -3.76
C ALA A 412 -36.74 21.32 -4.94
N VAL A 413 -37.09 20.83 -6.14
CA VAL A 413 -36.29 21.05 -7.36
C VAL A 413 -36.21 22.54 -7.71
N ASN A 414 -37.32 23.28 -7.65
CA ASN A 414 -37.34 24.72 -7.90
C ASN A 414 -36.46 25.47 -6.88
N ALA A 415 -36.55 25.10 -5.59
CA ALA A 415 -35.72 25.71 -4.55
C ALA A 415 -34.22 25.48 -4.79
N ASP A 416 -33.80 24.26 -5.16
CA ASP A 416 -32.39 23.99 -5.49
C ASP A 416 -31.99 24.64 -6.84
N LEU A 417 -32.87 24.66 -7.85
CA LEU A 417 -32.61 25.32 -9.14
C LEU A 417 -32.45 26.84 -8.99
N SER A 418 -33.05 27.45 -7.97
CA SER A 418 -32.93 28.89 -7.71
C SER A 418 -31.61 29.30 -7.06
N VAL A 419 -30.77 28.33 -6.65
CA VAL A 419 -29.45 28.58 -6.07
C VAL A 419 -28.41 28.63 -7.20
N LEU A 420 -27.91 29.82 -7.52
CA LEU A 420 -26.95 30.04 -8.61
C LEU A 420 -25.67 29.21 -8.46
N GLU A 421 -25.25 28.96 -7.23
CA GLU A 421 -24.08 28.16 -6.90
C GLU A 421 -24.28 26.70 -7.32
N PHE A 422 -25.47 26.13 -7.11
CA PHE A 422 -25.75 24.74 -7.53
C PHE A 422 -25.78 24.63 -9.06
N GLN A 423 -26.29 25.65 -9.75
CA GLN A 423 -26.22 25.75 -11.21
C GLN A 423 -24.76 25.83 -11.68
N ALA A 424 -23.97 26.68 -11.03
CA ALA A 424 -22.56 26.86 -11.33
C ALA A 424 -21.75 25.59 -11.05
N GLY A 425 -22.09 24.81 -10.03
CA GLY A 425 -21.51 23.50 -9.74
C GLY A 425 -21.87 22.41 -10.75
N ALA A 426 -23.06 22.46 -11.35
CA ALA A 426 -23.47 21.51 -12.40
C ALA A 426 -22.65 21.68 -13.69
N ARG A 427 -22.21 22.91 -14.01
CA ARG A 427 -21.41 23.23 -15.20
C ARG A 427 -20.07 22.46 -15.28
N PRO A 428 -19.15 22.53 -14.30
CA PRO A 428 -17.88 21.79 -14.35
C PRO A 428 -18.09 20.28 -14.33
N LEU A 429 -19.12 19.77 -13.62
CA LEU A 429 -19.49 18.36 -13.72
C LEU A 429 -19.89 17.97 -15.15
N GLY A 430 -20.61 18.84 -15.85
CA GLY A 430 -20.97 18.63 -17.25
C GLY A 430 -19.77 18.66 -18.20
N ILE A 431 -18.82 19.58 -17.98
CA ILE A 431 -17.55 19.63 -18.71
C ILE A 431 -16.76 18.33 -18.50
N LEU A 432 -16.64 17.87 -17.25
CA LEU A 432 -16.01 16.60 -16.92
C LEU A 432 -16.70 15.41 -17.60
N SER A 433 -18.02 15.47 -17.76
CA SER A 433 -18.75 14.46 -18.54
C SER A 433 -18.31 14.42 -20.00
N LYS A 434 -18.19 15.57 -20.65
CA LYS A 434 -17.81 15.61 -22.07
C LYS A 434 -16.35 15.25 -22.30
N LEU A 435 -15.45 15.65 -21.41
CA LEU A 435 -14.01 15.49 -21.60
C LEU A 435 -13.46 14.18 -21.02
N VAL A 436 -14.03 13.69 -19.92
CA VAL A 436 -13.44 12.57 -19.16
C VAL A 436 -14.40 11.40 -19.07
N THR A 437 -15.50 11.56 -18.33
CA THR A 437 -16.31 10.39 -17.94
C THR A 437 -17.16 9.86 -19.08
N GLY A 438 -17.55 10.69 -20.05
CA GLY A 438 -18.30 10.31 -21.24
C GLY A 438 -17.47 9.53 -22.27
N PRO A 439 -16.28 10.00 -22.70
CA PRO A 439 -15.36 9.20 -23.51
C PRO A 439 -15.02 7.86 -22.84
N MET A 440 -14.69 7.88 -21.55
CA MET A 440 -14.38 6.67 -20.79
C MET A 440 -15.59 5.72 -20.69
N TRP A 441 -16.79 6.25 -20.46
CA TRP A 441 -18.03 5.47 -20.42
C TRP A 441 -18.35 4.83 -21.77
N ARG A 442 -18.16 5.55 -22.89
CA ARG A 442 -18.32 4.97 -24.24
C ARG A 442 -17.32 3.84 -24.48
N PHE A 443 -16.06 4.05 -24.12
CA PHE A 443 -15.03 3.01 -24.18
C PHE A 443 -15.40 1.79 -23.32
N MET A 444 -15.99 1.99 -22.14
CA MET A 444 -16.48 0.87 -21.32
C MET A 444 -17.76 0.24 -21.86
N GLU A 445 -18.71 0.99 -22.41
CA GLU A 445 -19.93 0.43 -23.01
C GLU A 445 -19.63 -0.39 -24.26
N GLU A 446 -18.63 0.00 -25.04
CA GLU A 446 -18.05 -0.82 -26.10
C GLU A 446 -17.48 -2.15 -25.58
N ASN A 447 -17.17 -2.24 -24.27
CA ASN A 447 -16.58 -3.40 -23.59
C ASN A 447 -17.47 -4.07 -22.51
N GLY A 448 -18.72 -3.62 -22.28
CA GLY A 448 -19.67 -4.19 -21.29
C GLY A 448 -19.88 -3.39 -19.97
N HIS A 449 -20.99 -3.65 -19.24
CA HIS A 449 -21.54 -2.78 -18.18
C HIS A 449 -20.86 -2.86 -16.78
N ALA A 450 -20.48 -1.69 -16.21
CA ALA A 450 -19.77 -1.51 -14.93
C ALA A 450 -20.39 -2.09 -13.62
N ARG A 451 -21.65 -2.52 -13.61
CA ARG A 451 -22.34 -3.08 -12.41
C ARG A 451 -22.47 -4.59 -12.46
N GLU A 452 -22.62 -5.14 -13.65
CA GLU A 452 -22.16 -6.50 -13.91
C GLU A 452 -20.68 -6.53 -13.53
N ASP A 453 -19.86 -5.58 -13.99
CA ASP A 453 -18.43 -5.54 -13.73
C ASP A 453 -17.98 -5.58 -12.27
N SER A 454 -18.74 -5.27 -11.21
CA SER A 454 -18.25 -5.44 -9.82
C SER A 454 -18.59 -6.80 -9.19
N ARG A 455 -19.74 -7.39 -9.57
CA ARG A 455 -20.06 -8.79 -9.26
C ARG A 455 -19.30 -9.71 -10.19
N GLU A 456 -19.21 -9.34 -11.46
CA GLU A 456 -18.40 -9.91 -12.50
C GLU A 456 -16.91 -9.67 -12.24
N GLN A 457 -16.43 -8.57 -11.66
CA GLN A 457 -15.01 -8.47 -11.22
C GLN A 457 -14.75 -9.43 -10.06
N ARG A 458 -15.69 -9.60 -9.14
CA ARG A 458 -15.58 -10.63 -8.10
C ARG A 458 -15.67 -12.04 -8.69
N GLN A 459 -16.57 -12.25 -9.65
CA GLN A 459 -16.75 -13.50 -10.36
C GLN A 459 -15.52 -13.81 -11.20
N ARG A 460 -15.09 -12.92 -12.11
CA ARG A 460 -13.81 -12.90 -12.82
C ARG A 460 -12.63 -13.02 -11.90
N TYR A 461 -12.65 -12.46 -10.68
CA TYR A 461 -11.56 -12.68 -9.72
C TYR A 461 -11.56 -14.13 -9.22
N VAL A 462 -12.72 -14.68 -8.89
CA VAL A 462 -12.88 -16.09 -8.49
C VAL A 462 -12.58 -17.04 -9.64
N GLU A 463 -13.10 -16.78 -10.83
CA GLU A 463 -12.85 -17.49 -12.09
C GLU A 463 -11.38 -17.38 -12.47
N ARG A 464 -10.77 -16.18 -12.37
CA ARG A 464 -9.33 -16.02 -12.56
C ARG A 464 -8.55 -16.83 -11.54
N LEU A 465 -8.94 -16.84 -10.25
CA LEU A 465 -8.28 -17.71 -9.27
C LEU A 465 -8.45 -19.20 -9.61
N ALA A 466 -9.61 -19.59 -10.14
CA ALA A 466 -9.88 -20.95 -10.59
C ALA A 466 -9.05 -21.33 -11.83
N ASP A 467 -9.01 -20.46 -12.84
CA ASP A 467 -8.20 -20.59 -14.05
C ASP A 467 -6.71 -20.66 -13.70
N ILE A 468 -6.24 -19.78 -12.81
CA ILE A 468 -4.86 -19.81 -12.30
C ILE A 468 -4.57 -21.16 -11.65
N ARG A 469 -5.50 -21.68 -10.85
CA ARG A 469 -5.36 -22.98 -10.21
C ARG A 469 -5.33 -24.11 -11.24
N GLN A 470 -6.18 -24.05 -12.26
CA GLN A 470 -6.22 -25.03 -13.34
C GLN A 470 -4.92 -25.02 -14.16
N GLN A 471 -4.48 -23.84 -14.62
CA GLN A 471 -3.22 -23.68 -15.36
C GLN A 471 -2.03 -24.20 -14.55
N ARG A 472 -2.00 -23.97 -13.23
CA ARG A 472 -0.96 -24.54 -12.35
C ARG A 472 -1.05 -26.07 -12.29
N GLN A 473 -2.25 -26.64 -12.22
CA GLN A 473 -2.43 -28.09 -12.23
C GLN A 473 -1.96 -28.69 -13.56
N GLU A 474 -2.31 -28.09 -14.70
CA GLU A 474 -1.86 -28.50 -16.02
C GLU A 474 -0.34 -28.39 -16.17
N ALA A 475 0.26 -27.28 -15.71
CA ALA A 475 1.71 -27.10 -15.70
C ALA A 475 2.43 -28.14 -14.83
N LEU A 476 1.86 -28.50 -13.67
CA LEU A 476 2.38 -29.56 -12.82
C LEU A 476 2.23 -30.94 -13.47
N ALA A 477 1.11 -31.21 -14.14
CA ALA A 477 0.87 -32.45 -14.88
C ALA A 477 1.88 -32.60 -16.03
N MET A 478 2.07 -31.57 -16.86
CA MET A 478 3.09 -31.56 -17.91
C MET A 478 4.51 -31.76 -17.36
N LYS A 479 4.84 -31.18 -16.20
CA LYS A 479 6.13 -31.41 -15.54
C LYS A 479 6.29 -32.87 -15.08
N ARG A 480 5.22 -33.50 -14.58
CA ARG A 480 5.20 -34.93 -14.20
C ARG A 480 5.39 -35.81 -15.44
N GLU A 481 4.63 -35.59 -16.51
CA GLU A 481 4.77 -36.33 -17.77
C GLU A 481 6.17 -36.20 -18.36
N LYS A 482 6.74 -34.99 -18.39
CA LYS A 482 8.14 -34.80 -18.85
C LYS A 482 9.14 -35.57 -18.00
N LYS A 483 8.92 -35.63 -16.67
CA LYS A 483 9.78 -36.39 -15.75
C LYS A 483 9.63 -37.90 -15.95
N GLU A 484 8.40 -38.38 -16.15
CA GLU A 484 8.10 -39.80 -16.43
C GLU A 484 8.65 -40.24 -17.79
N ALA A 485 8.44 -39.45 -18.84
CA ALA A 485 9.00 -39.69 -20.17
C ALA A 485 10.53 -39.71 -20.14
N LYS A 486 11.16 -38.79 -19.39
CA LYS A 486 12.61 -38.83 -19.18
C LYS A 486 13.03 -40.11 -18.44
N GLY A 487 12.33 -40.48 -17.37
CA GLY A 487 12.59 -41.71 -16.62
C GLY A 487 12.41 -42.97 -17.46
N GLN A 488 11.43 -43.00 -18.37
CA GLN A 488 11.18 -44.09 -19.29
C GLN A 488 12.32 -44.23 -20.31
N ARG A 489 12.73 -43.13 -20.95
CA ARG A 489 13.90 -43.12 -21.84
C ARG A 489 15.17 -43.56 -21.13
N ASP A 490 15.35 -43.13 -19.87
CA ASP A 490 16.49 -43.54 -19.06
C ASP A 490 16.44 -45.04 -18.73
N ARG A 491 15.25 -45.64 -18.50
CA ARG A 491 15.06 -47.09 -18.30
C ARG A 491 15.35 -47.89 -19.57
N GLU A 492 14.76 -47.51 -20.70
CA GLU A 492 14.97 -48.15 -22.00
C GLU A 492 16.45 -48.15 -22.38
N LYS A 493 17.13 -47.01 -22.19
CA LYS A 493 18.58 -46.91 -22.43
C LYS A 493 19.40 -47.81 -21.51
N LYS A 494 19.01 -47.97 -20.23
CA LYS A 494 19.68 -48.88 -19.31
C LYS A 494 19.48 -50.34 -19.69
N GLU A 495 18.29 -50.71 -20.15
CA GLU A 495 17.98 -52.05 -20.66
C GLU A 495 18.79 -52.37 -21.92
N GLU A 496 18.82 -51.44 -22.89
CA GLU A 496 19.63 -51.56 -24.10
C GLU A 496 21.12 -51.77 -23.77
N LEU A 497 21.66 -50.98 -22.84
CA LEU A 497 23.05 -51.14 -22.39
C LEU A 497 23.27 -52.46 -21.65
N THR A 498 22.26 -52.98 -20.95
CA THR A 498 22.33 -54.27 -20.26
C THR A 498 22.33 -55.45 -21.24
N GLN A 499 21.61 -55.34 -22.35
CA GLN A 499 21.69 -56.33 -23.42
C GLN A 499 23.06 -56.26 -24.11
N LYS A 500 23.52 -55.07 -24.49
CA LYS A 500 24.84 -54.86 -25.10
C LYS A 500 26.00 -55.35 -24.23
N ILE A 501 25.92 -55.19 -22.89
CA ILE A 501 26.98 -55.69 -22.01
C ILE A 501 26.98 -57.22 -21.96
N GLN A 502 25.82 -57.87 -22.07
CA GLN A 502 25.72 -59.34 -22.12
C GLN A 502 26.36 -59.89 -23.40
N GLU A 503 26.12 -59.24 -24.55
CA GLU A 503 26.71 -59.61 -25.84
C GLU A 503 28.25 -59.63 -25.83
N VAL A 504 28.88 -58.75 -25.02
CA VAL A 504 30.35 -58.66 -24.92
C VAL A 504 30.94 -59.51 -23.77
N GLY A 505 30.21 -60.52 -23.30
CA GLY A 505 30.66 -61.43 -22.23
C GLY A 505 30.35 -60.95 -20.80
N GLY A 506 29.43 -60.01 -20.66
CA GLY A 506 28.99 -59.47 -19.37
C GLY A 506 29.94 -58.43 -18.76
N LEU A 507 29.63 -57.99 -17.54
CA LEU A 507 30.46 -57.01 -16.82
C LEU A 507 31.81 -57.62 -16.41
N TRP A 508 32.90 -56.95 -16.76
CA TRP A 508 34.24 -57.35 -16.36
C TRP A 508 34.56 -56.79 -14.99
N LYS A 509 34.57 -57.65 -13.98
CA LYS A 509 34.65 -57.25 -12.56
C LYS A 509 36.07 -57.12 -12.03
N THR A 510 37.04 -57.80 -12.63
CA THR A 510 38.44 -57.80 -12.18
C THR A 510 39.39 -57.43 -13.32
N PRO A 511 40.58 -56.89 -13.02
CA PRO A 511 41.58 -56.58 -14.06
C PRO A 511 42.00 -57.82 -14.86
N SER A 512 42.14 -58.97 -14.20
CA SER A 512 42.49 -60.25 -14.84
C SER A 512 41.40 -60.72 -15.82
N LYS A 513 40.12 -60.63 -15.42
CA LYS A 513 39.00 -60.98 -16.31
C LYS A 513 38.95 -60.08 -17.55
N THR A 514 39.35 -58.82 -17.42
CA THR A 514 39.46 -57.88 -18.55
C THR A 514 40.48 -58.38 -19.57
N ASP A 515 41.64 -58.86 -19.12
CA ASP A 515 42.68 -59.39 -20.02
C ASP A 515 42.24 -60.69 -20.71
N THR A 516 41.59 -61.59 -19.97
CA THR A 516 41.07 -62.85 -20.53
C THR A 516 40.03 -62.56 -21.62
N GLN A 517 39.07 -61.67 -21.35
CA GLN A 517 37.99 -61.34 -22.29
C GLN A 517 38.50 -60.56 -23.51
N LEU A 518 39.50 -59.69 -23.35
CA LEU A 518 40.11 -58.99 -24.48
C LEU A 518 40.92 -59.93 -25.37
N SER A 519 41.58 -60.93 -24.78
CA SER A 519 42.36 -61.92 -25.53
C SER A 519 41.49 -62.82 -26.39
N SER A 520 40.26 -63.13 -25.95
CA SER A 520 39.29 -63.92 -26.71
C SER A 520 38.57 -63.15 -27.83
N LEU A 521 38.68 -61.82 -27.88
CA LEU A 521 38.02 -60.98 -28.88
C LEU A 521 38.98 -60.56 -30.01
N GLU A 522 38.46 -60.47 -31.23
CA GLU A 522 39.18 -59.95 -32.39
C GLU A 522 39.56 -58.47 -32.21
N SER A 523 40.64 -58.03 -32.86
CA SER A 523 41.19 -56.67 -32.71
C SER A 523 40.14 -55.56 -32.97
N GLY A 524 39.25 -55.74 -33.94
CA GLY A 524 38.15 -54.81 -34.25
C GLY A 524 37.01 -54.81 -33.23
N GLN A 525 36.80 -55.91 -32.50
CA GLN A 525 35.75 -56.05 -31.50
C GLN A 525 36.17 -55.52 -30.12
N ARG A 526 37.48 -55.55 -29.81
CA ARG A 526 38.03 -55.08 -28.52
C ARG A 526 37.64 -53.64 -28.19
N VAL A 527 37.77 -52.71 -29.14
CA VAL A 527 37.43 -51.30 -28.91
C VAL A 527 35.94 -51.14 -28.63
N LYS A 528 35.07 -51.82 -29.40
CA LYS A 528 33.62 -51.78 -29.19
C LYS A 528 33.24 -52.35 -27.82
N ALA A 529 33.82 -53.50 -27.44
CA ALA A 529 33.58 -54.09 -26.13
C ALA A 529 34.01 -53.17 -24.98
N LEU A 530 35.18 -52.53 -25.08
CA LEU A 530 35.63 -51.53 -24.10
C LEU A 530 34.68 -50.33 -24.02
N GLN A 531 34.26 -49.77 -25.16
CA GLN A 531 33.29 -48.67 -25.21
C GLN A 531 31.95 -49.04 -24.56
N THR A 532 31.49 -50.27 -24.75
CA THR A 532 30.30 -50.82 -24.08
C THR A 532 30.51 -50.91 -22.57
N GLN A 533 31.66 -51.42 -22.09
CA GLN A 533 31.99 -51.47 -20.66
C GLN A 533 32.00 -50.05 -20.03
N PHE A 534 32.63 -49.08 -20.69
CA PHE A 534 32.67 -47.68 -20.22
C PHE A 534 31.28 -47.04 -20.13
N THR A 535 30.48 -47.23 -21.18
CA THR A 535 29.15 -46.65 -21.28
C THR A 535 28.20 -47.29 -20.26
N PHE A 536 28.29 -48.61 -20.07
CA PHE A 536 27.54 -49.34 -19.05
C PHE A 536 27.90 -48.87 -17.64
N ARG A 537 29.18 -48.78 -17.29
CA ARG A 537 29.64 -48.31 -15.97
C ARG A 537 29.18 -46.87 -15.69
N ARG A 538 29.26 -45.99 -16.68
CA ARG A 538 28.82 -44.59 -16.55
C ARG A 538 27.31 -44.46 -16.37
N TYR A 539 26.51 -45.09 -17.23
CA TYR A 539 25.06 -44.85 -17.29
C TYR A 539 24.24 -45.80 -16.42
N VAL A 540 24.67 -47.05 -16.26
CA VAL A 540 23.93 -48.08 -15.50
C VAL A 540 24.43 -48.16 -14.07
N LEU A 541 25.75 -48.24 -13.86
CA LEU A 541 26.33 -48.33 -12.51
C LEU A 541 26.50 -46.96 -11.84
N GLY A 542 26.32 -45.86 -12.57
CA GLY A 542 26.49 -44.50 -12.04
C GLY A 542 27.92 -44.20 -11.62
N THR A 543 28.92 -44.89 -12.17
CA THR A 543 30.32 -44.65 -11.83
C THR A 543 30.71 -43.21 -12.19
N PRO A 544 31.20 -42.41 -11.24
CA PRO A 544 31.60 -41.04 -11.51
C PRO A 544 32.76 -41.02 -12.51
N ASN A 545 32.74 -40.06 -13.44
CA ASN A 545 33.77 -39.92 -14.47
C ASN A 545 34.95 -39.07 -13.97
N THR A 546 35.52 -39.43 -12.83
CA THR A 546 36.62 -38.72 -12.19
C THR A 546 37.84 -38.73 -13.11
N GLY A 547 38.43 -37.56 -13.38
CA GLY A 547 39.58 -37.46 -14.28
C GLY A 547 39.31 -37.82 -15.75
N LYS A 548 38.03 -37.86 -16.19
CA LYS A 548 37.63 -38.21 -17.57
C LYS A 548 38.05 -39.63 -17.99
N ILE A 549 38.33 -40.53 -17.03
CA ILE A 549 38.81 -41.89 -17.29
C ILE A 549 37.81 -42.77 -18.05
N LEU A 550 36.51 -42.46 -17.96
CA LEU A 550 35.44 -43.16 -18.69
C LEU A 550 35.19 -42.60 -20.10
N ASN A 551 35.94 -41.58 -20.53
CA ASN A 551 35.78 -41.03 -21.87
C ASN A 551 36.45 -41.94 -22.91
N VAL A 552 35.71 -42.21 -23.98
CA VAL A 552 36.20 -42.98 -25.13
C VAL A 552 37.01 -42.13 -26.12
N MET A 553 36.97 -40.80 -25.97
CA MET A 553 37.68 -39.83 -26.78
C MET A 553 38.43 -38.81 -25.91
N ALA A 554 39.62 -38.40 -26.35
CA ALA A 554 40.39 -37.31 -25.77
C ALA A 554 40.91 -36.40 -26.89
N GLY A 555 40.65 -35.09 -26.79
CA GLY A 555 41.05 -34.13 -27.82
C GLY A 555 40.48 -34.41 -29.22
N GLY A 556 39.24 -34.93 -29.29
CA GLY A 556 38.56 -35.27 -30.55
C GLY A 556 39.05 -36.57 -31.23
N LYS A 557 40.04 -37.26 -30.67
CA LYS A 557 40.52 -38.56 -31.17
C LYS A 557 40.05 -39.69 -30.26
N TYR A 558 39.70 -40.84 -30.86
CA TYR A 558 39.42 -42.07 -30.12
C TYR A 558 40.69 -42.56 -29.42
N LEU A 559 40.54 -42.98 -28.16
CA LEU A 559 41.64 -43.58 -27.42
C LEU A 559 41.98 -44.97 -27.99
N SER A 560 43.26 -45.34 -27.93
CA SER A 560 43.71 -46.67 -28.35
C SER A 560 43.11 -47.76 -27.44
N ALA A 561 42.99 -48.99 -27.96
CA ALA A 561 42.51 -50.13 -27.18
C ALA A 561 43.34 -50.33 -25.89
N GLU A 562 44.66 -50.16 -25.96
CA GLU A 562 45.55 -50.23 -24.81
C GLU A 562 45.21 -49.19 -23.75
N LYS A 563 45.04 -47.92 -24.16
CA LYS A 563 44.72 -46.84 -23.23
C LYS A 563 43.34 -47.04 -22.59
N LEU A 564 42.35 -47.47 -23.38
CA LEU A 564 41.02 -47.83 -22.90
C LEU A 564 41.08 -48.99 -21.90
N THR A 565 41.90 -50.01 -22.15
CA THR A 565 42.13 -51.13 -21.22
C THR A 565 42.75 -50.64 -19.91
N THR A 566 43.80 -49.80 -19.97
CA THR A 566 44.42 -49.22 -18.77
C THR A 566 43.41 -48.43 -17.96
N ASN A 567 42.62 -47.57 -18.61
CA ASN A 567 41.58 -46.77 -17.96
C ASN A 567 40.51 -47.67 -17.32
N LEU A 568 40.06 -48.72 -18.01
CA LEU A 568 39.04 -49.63 -17.48
C LEU A 568 39.54 -50.39 -16.25
N LYS A 569 40.79 -50.87 -16.28
CA LYS A 569 41.42 -51.52 -15.11
C LYS A 569 41.54 -50.56 -13.93
N CYS A 570 41.86 -49.29 -14.18
CA CYS A 570 41.91 -48.26 -13.14
C CYS A 570 40.53 -48.07 -12.48
N VAL A 571 39.46 -47.95 -13.28
CA VAL A 571 38.07 -47.86 -12.80
C VAL A 571 37.66 -49.09 -12.00
N ILE A 572 38.08 -50.29 -12.44
CA ILE A 572 37.77 -51.54 -11.74
C ILE A 572 38.41 -51.55 -10.35
N ARG A 573 39.71 -51.23 -10.26
CA ARG A 573 40.44 -51.18 -8.99
C ARG A 573 39.82 -50.17 -8.03
N GLN A 574 39.54 -48.96 -8.51
CA GLN A 574 38.85 -47.95 -7.70
C GLN A 574 37.51 -48.44 -7.15
N ALA A 575 36.73 -49.17 -7.96
CA ALA A 575 35.46 -49.74 -7.50
C ALA A 575 35.63 -50.92 -6.52
N GLU A 576 36.77 -51.64 -6.58
CA GLU A 576 37.14 -52.67 -5.60
C GLU A 576 37.53 -51.99 -4.27
N ASP A 577 38.39 -50.98 -4.32
CA ASP A 577 38.82 -50.17 -3.16
C ASP A 577 37.61 -49.54 -2.44
N ASP A 578 36.70 -48.89 -3.19
CA ASP A 578 35.46 -48.29 -2.66
C ASP A 578 34.55 -49.33 -1.97
N ARG A 579 34.56 -50.57 -2.46
CA ARG A 579 33.74 -51.65 -1.90
C ARG A 579 34.33 -52.18 -0.61
N GLU A 580 35.65 -52.35 -0.56
CA GLU A 580 36.38 -52.76 0.65
C GLU A 580 36.23 -51.71 1.75
N GLU A 581 36.34 -50.43 1.41
CA GLU A 581 36.13 -49.32 2.36
C GLU A 581 34.70 -49.34 2.93
N ARG A 582 33.68 -49.51 2.08
CA ARG A 582 32.28 -49.62 2.55
C ARG A 582 32.05 -50.84 3.43
N GLN A 583 32.69 -51.97 3.13
CA GLN A 583 32.59 -53.17 3.96
C GLN A 583 33.27 -52.97 5.32
N ALA A 584 34.42 -52.30 5.35
CA ALA A 584 35.11 -51.93 6.59
C ALA A 584 34.24 -50.97 7.44
N VAL A 585 33.65 -49.94 6.84
CA VAL A 585 32.74 -49.01 7.53
C VAL A 585 31.53 -49.75 8.10
N HIS A 586 30.93 -50.69 7.34
CA HIS A 586 29.77 -51.44 7.81
C HIS A 586 30.12 -52.36 9.00
N GLN A 587 31.29 -53.02 8.96
CA GLN A 587 31.79 -53.83 10.08
C GLN A 587 32.04 -53.00 11.35
N VAL A 588 32.54 -51.78 11.21
CA VAL A 588 32.75 -50.86 12.35
C VAL A 588 31.41 -50.32 12.89
N SER A 589 30.47 -49.98 12.01
CA SER A 589 29.16 -49.42 12.41
C SER A 589 28.20 -50.42 13.04
N GLY A 590 28.39 -51.73 12.81
CA GLY A 590 27.56 -52.79 13.42
C GLY A 590 28.00 -53.21 14.82
N GLN A 591 29.11 -52.68 15.33
CA GLN A 591 29.61 -52.91 16.70
C GLN A 591 29.30 -51.77 17.67
N VAL A 592 28.67 -50.70 17.18
CA VAL A 592 28.15 -49.55 17.98
C VAL A 592 26.64 -49.67 18.03
#